data_AF-A0A7C3LRG4-F1
#
_entry.id   AF-A0A7C3LRG4-F1
#
_cell.length_a   1.000
_cell.length_b   1.000
_cell.length_c   1.000
_cell.angle_alpha   90.00
_cell.angle_beta   90.00
_cell.angle_gamma   90.00
#
_symmetry.space_group_name_H-M   'P 1'
#
loop_
_entity.id
_entity.type
_entity.pdbx_description
1 polymer ?
#
loop_
_entity_poly.entity_id
_entity_poly.type
_entity_poly.pdbx_seq_one_letter_code
_entity_poly.pdbx_strand_id
1 'polypeptide(L)'
;MAYRIRKKGPGQPAAPSSPVPHTPHASPNGNAGSHLPGFLDDRKKNPLIVAGIVGLVVLAGVGLVAHIYSDKKKTEQKAAALETQAEQMFSKSMQDKNSDWNKIDLLFEDVVKKYPDSSSAKVAPLFLASIQNQLGQPQKAVNWLHEGLEKNSGDTKILPFYYESLGVTFMSTKQYDQALAMFQKVIKFPGKTLADAAYYNIGKVY
;
A
#
# COMPACT_ATOMS: atom_id res chain seq x y z
N MET A 1 13.31 49.65 -18.33
CA MET A 1 14.59 49.39 -19.04
C MET A 1 14.75 47.87 -19.13
N ALA A 2 15.18 47.24 -20.22
CA ALA A 2 15.42 47.70 -21.60
C ALA A 2 15.13 46.52 -22.59
N TYR A 3 14.98 46.83 -23.89
CA TYR A 3 14.67 45.87 -24.97
C TYR A 3 15.94 45.41 -25.74
N ARG A 4 15.74 44.50 -26.72
CA ARG A 4 16.56 44.19 -27.94
C ARG A 4 17.40 42.88 -27.87
N ILE A 5 17.63 42.10 -28.95
CA ILE A 5 17.17 42.17 -30.37
C ILE A 5 17.21 40.78 -31.07
N ARG A 6 16.50 40.62 -32.21
CA ARG A 6 16.58 39.45 -33.12
C ARG A 6 17.80 39.49 -34.05
N LYS A 7 18.25 38.35 -34.58
CA LYS A 7 18.87 38.28 -35.93
C LYS A 7 18.14 37.27 -36.82
N LYS A 8 18.08 37.57 -38.13
CA LYS A 8 17.46 36.77 -39.21
C LYS A 8 18.20 37.06 -40.52
N GLY A 9 18.31 36.06 -41.40
CA GLY A 9 18.63 36.20 -42.83
C GLY A 9 20.08 35.84 -43.21
N PRO A 10 20.42 35.88 -44.51
CA PRO A 10 19.59 36.29 -45.67
C PRO A 10 19.06 35.10 -46.49
N GLY A 11 18.45 35.38 -47.65
CA GLY A 11 17.94 34.39 -48.61
C GLY A 11 18.73 34.32 -49.94
N GLN A 12 18.19 33.56 -50.90
CA GLN A 12 18.77 33.24 -52.21
C GLN A 12 18.76 34.40 -53.22
N PRO A 13 19.57 34.29 -54.29
CA PRO A 13 19.20 34.58 -55.68
C PRO A 13 19.08 33.29 -56.53
N ALA A 14 18.54 33.36 -57.75
CA ALA A 14 18.13 32.17 -58.53
C ALA A 14 18.35 32.28 -60.06
N ALA A 15 18.56 31.11 -60.70
CA ALA A 15 18.25 30.74 -62.11
C ALA A 15 18.90 31.56 -63.26
N PRO A 16 18.85 31.13 -64.56
CA PRO A 16 18.36 29.88 -65.17
C PRO A 16 19.56 28.93 -65.56
N SER A 17 19.66 28.11 -66.62
CA SER A 17 18.86 27.80 -67.84
C SER A 17 19.20 26.40 -68.43
N SER A 18 18.38 25.95 -69.40
CA SER A 18 18.41 24.66 -70.15
C SER A 18 19.11 24.82 -71.54
N PRO A 19 19.03 23.92 -72.57
CA PRO A 19 18.28 22.64 -72.73
C PRO A 19 18.98 21.48 -73.54
N VAL A 20 18.15 20.50 -73.97
CA VAL A 20 18.27 19.52 -75.10
C VAL A 20 19.15 18.24 -74.92
N PRO A 21 18.96 17.14 -75.71
CA PRO A 21 18.59 15.85 -75.10
C PRO A 21 19.39 14.62 -75.61
N HIS A 22 19.06 13.41 -75.12
CA HIS A 22 19.08 12.18 -75.94
C HIS A 22 18.15 11.08 -75.39
N THR A 23 17.44 10.42 -76.30
CA THR A 23 16.72 9.13 -76.16
C THR A 23 16.81 8.41 -77.53
N PRO A 24 16.38 7.15 -77.71
CA PRO A 24 15.92 6.15 -76.74
C PRO A 24 16.73 4.83 -76.81
N HIS A 25 16.42 3.88 -75.94
CA HIS A 25 16.26 2.46 -76.30
C HIS A 25 15.39 1.76 -75.23
N ALA A 26 14.72 0.66 -75.59
CA ALA A 26 13.59 0.14 -74.81
C ALA A 26 13.75 -1.34 -74.40
N SER A 27 13.19 -1.69 -73.24
CA SER A 27 12.44 -2.94 -73.00
C SER A 27 11.71 -2.87 -71.65
N PRO A 28 10.44 -3.34 -71.54
CA PRO A 28 9.69 -3.34 -70.29
C PRO A 28 9.70 -4.71 -69.57
N ASN A 29 10.02 -4.75 -68.27
CA ASN A 29 9.56 -5.83 -67.39
C ASN A 29 9.72 -5.48 -65.90
N GLY A 30 9.07 -6.24 -65.01
CA GLY A 30 9.39 -6.29 -63.57
C GLY A 30 8.57 -5.36 -62.65
N ASN A 31 7.31 -5.71 -62.39
CA ASN A 31 6.55 -5.13 -61.26
C ASN A 31 7.10 -5.68 -59.92
N ALA A 32 7.49 -4.80 -59.00
CA ALA A 32 7.99 -5.17 -57.66
C ALA A 32 7.71 -4.12 -56.59
N GLY A 33 6.46 -3.63 -56.49
CA GLY A 33 6.04 -2.79 -55.36
C GLY A 33 5.99 -3.59 -54.06
N SER A 34 7.01 -3.45 -53.19
CA SER A 34 7.14 -4.17 -51.92
C SER A 34 6.22 -3.63 -50.81
N HIS A 35 4.91 -3.61 -51.07
CA HIS A 35 3.90 -3.45 -50.03
C HIS A 35 4.01 -4.61 -49.03
N LEU A 36 4.35 -4.30 -47.78
CA LEU A 36 4.11 -5.20 -46.66
C LEU A 36 2.59 -5.46 -46.57
N PRO A 37 2.10 -6.70 -46.74
CA PRO A 37 0.67 -6.96 -46.79
C PRO A 37 0.02 -6.71 -45.44
N GLY A 38 -1.02 -5.88 -45.41
CA GLY A 38 -1.79 -5.49 -44.21
C GLY A 38 -2.57 -6.65 -43.62
N PHE A 39 -1.90 -7.52 -42.87
CA PHE A 39 -2.44 -8.80 -42.38
C PHE A 39 -3.48 -8.68 -41.24
N LEU A 40 -3.90 -7.46 -40.88
CA LEU A 40 -4.63 -7.17 -39.63
C LEU A 40 -5.98 -6.45 -39.80
N ASP A 41 -6.30 -5.91 -40.97
CA ASP A 41 -7.35 -4.88 -41.08
C ASP A 41 -8.76 -5.44 -41.34
N ASP A 42 -8.92 -6.50 -42.15
CA ASP A 42 -10.25 -7.06 -42.43
C ASP A 42 -10.80 -7.99 -41.34
N ARG A 43 -9.95 -8.65 -40.54
CA ARG A 43 -10.43 -9.56 -39.47
C ARG A 43 -11.22 -8.85 -38.37
N LYS A 44 -11.07 -7.54 -38.20
CA LYS A 44 -11.74 -6.75 -37.14
C LYS A 44 -13.25 -6.54 -37.40
N LYS A 45 -13.76 -6.89 -38.58
CA LYS A 45 -15.16 -6.67 -38.99
C LYS A 45 -16.12 -7.80 -38.59
N ASN A 46 -15.61 -8.97 -38.20
CA ASN A 46 -16.46 -10.09 -37.77
C ASN A 46 -16.80 -9.96 -36.26
N PRO A 47 -18.08 -9.78 -35.88
CA PRO A 47 -18.47 -9.58 -34.49
C PRO A 47 -18.15 -10.78 -33.59
N LEU A 48 -18.09 -12.01 -34.13
CA LEU A 48 -17.72 -13.20 -33.37
C LEU A 48 -16.24 -13.19 -32.97
N ILE A 49 -15.36 -12.64 -33.82
CA ILE A 49 -13.93 -12.50 -33.50
C ILE A 49 -13.75 -11.43 -32.42
N VAL A 50 -14.46 -10.30 -32.54
CA VAL A 50 -14.42 -9.23 -31.52
C VAL A 50 -14.98 -9.74 -30.18
N ALA A 51 -16.11 -10.44 -30.17
CA ALA A 51 -16.68 -11.05 -28.97
C ALA A 51 -15.74 -12.07 -28.32
N GLY A 52 -15.06 -12.90 -29.11
CA GLY A 52 -14.05 -13.85 -28.62
C GLY A 52 -12.86 -13.16 -27.95
N ILE A 53 -12.35 -12.08 -28.56
CA ILE A 53 -11.25 -11.26 -27.97
C ILE A 53 -11.70 -10.61 -26.66
N VAL A 54 -12.89 -10.01 -26.61
CA VAL A 54 -13.45 -9.41 -25.39
C VAL A 54 -13.63 -10.47 -24.30
N GLY A 55 -14.15 -11.64 -24.64
CA GLY A 55 -14.31 -12.77 -23.70
C GLY A 55 -12.98 -13.23 -23.10
N LEU A 56 -11.91 -13.33 -23.91
CA LEU A 56 -10.57 -13.68 -23.44
C LEU A 56 -9.99 -12.61 -22.49
N VAL A 57 -10.20 -11.31 -22.77
CA VAL A 57 -9.76 -10.23 -21.87
C VAL A 57 -10.51 -10.28 -20.54
N VAL A 58 -11.82 -10.53 -20.54
CA VAL A 58 -12.62 -10.69 -19.32
C VAL A 58 -12.16 -11.90 -18.51
N LEU A 59 -11.94 -13.06 -19.14
CA LEU A 59 -11.47 -14.27 -18.46
C LEU A 59 -10.06 -14.09 -17.88
N ALA A 60 -9.15 -13.41 -18.58
CA ALA A 60 -7.82 -13.06 -18.06
C ALA A 60 -7.92 -12.13 -16.83
N GLY A 61 -8.80 -11.13 -16.88
CA GLY A 61 -9.07 -10.24 -15.74
C GLY A 61 -9.63 -10.98 -14.52
N VAL A 62 -10.61 -11.86 -14.72
CA VAL A 62 -11.19 -12.70 -13.65
C VAL A 62 -10.12 -13.64 -13.06
N GLY A 63 -9.29 -14.25 -13.90
CA GLY A 63 -8.17 -15.10 -13.46
C GLY A 63 -7.14 -14.35 -12.63
N LEU A 64 -6.76 -13.13 -13.04
CA LEU A 64 -5.86 -12.24 -12.30
C LEU A 64 -6.44 -11.88 -10.92
N VAL A 65 -7.72 -11.46 -10.86
CA VAL A 65 -8.40 -11.13 -9.60
C VAL A 65 -8.48 -12.34 -8.67
N ALA A 66 -8.81 -13.52 -9.20
CA ALA A 66 -8.86 -14.76 -8.43
C ALA A 66 -7.48 -15.17 -7.88
N HIS A 67 -6.40 -14.97 -8.65
CA HIS A 67 -5.03 -15.24 -8.22
C HIS A 67 -4.59 -14.28 -7.09
N ILE A 68 -4.80 -12.97 -7.26
CA ILE A 68 -4.50 -11.95 -6.25
C ILE A 68 -5.28 -12.20 -4.96
N TYR A 69 -6.58 -12.54 -5.07
CA TYR A 69 -7.41 -12.87 -3.91
C TYR A 69 -6.96 -14.16 -3.21
N SER A 70 -6.59 -15.20 -3.97
CA SER A 70 -6.04 -16.46 -3.45
C SER A 70 -4.76 -16.23 -2.65
N ASP A 71 -3.84 -15.42 -3.17
CA ASP A 71 -2.56 -15.17 -2.49
C ASP A 71 -2.70 -14.21 -1.32
N LYS A 72 -3.53 -13.16 -1.41
CA LYS A 72 -3.88 -12.36 -0.21
C LYS A 72 -4.48 -13.25 0.88
N LYS A 73 -5.39 -14.16 0.55
CA LYS A 73 -5.99 -15.09 1.53
C LYS A 73 -4.93 -15.99 2.19
N LYS A 74 -3.96 -16.51 1.44
CA LYS A 74 -2.83 -17.29 1.99
C LYS A 74 -1.96 -16.45 2.93
N THR A 75 -1.70 -15.19 2.58
CA THR A 75 -0.92 -14.25 3.40
C THR A 75 -1.64 -13.94 4.72
N GLU A 76 -2.92 -13.59 4.68
CA GLU A 76 -3.75 -13.37 5.88
C GLU A 76 -3.81 -14.62 6.76
N GLN A 77 -3.96 -15.83 6.17
CA GLN A 77 -3.94 -17.09 6.93
C GLN A 77 -2.59 -17.38 7.63
N LYS A 78 -1.46 -17.06 6.98
CA LYS A 78 -0.13 -17.20 7.60
C LYS A 78 0.12 -16.17 8.70
N ALA A 79 -0.36 -14.94 8.51
CA ALA A 79 -0.28 -13.88 9.50
C ALA A 79 -1.10 -14.24 10.76
N ALA A 80 -2.37 -14.62 10.57
CA ALA A 80 -3.26 -15.01 11.65
C ALA A 80 -2.79 -16.26 12.42
N ALA A 81 -2.12 -17.21 11.74
CA ALA A 81 -1.54 -18.39 12.40
C ALA A 81 -0.34 -18.01 13.30
N LEU A 82 0.50 -17.09 12.85
CA LEU A 82 1.65 -16.59 13.64
C LEU A 82 1.19 -15.68 14.80
N GLU A 83 0.20 -14.83 14.54
CA GLU A 83 -0.49 -14.03 15.57
C GLU A 83 -1.12 -14.92 16.63
N THR A 84 -1.91 -15.93 16.25
CA THR A 84 -2.49 -16.91 17.18
C THR A 84 -1.42 -17.59 18.05
N GLN A 85 -0.26 -17.93 17.48
CA GLN A 85 0.84 -18.50 18.24
C GLN A 85 1.43 -17.49 19.25
N ALA A 86 1.61 -16.24 18.84
CA ALA A 86 2.13 -15.17 19.67
C ALA A 86 1.15 -14.79 20.80
N GLU A 87 -0.16 -14.73 20.51
CA GLU A 87 -1.24 -14.51 21.48
C GLU A 87 -1.34 -15.63 22.52
N GLN A 88 -1.22 -16.91 22.11
CA GLN A 88 -1.20 -18.04 23.03
C GLN A 88 0.00 -17.96 24.00
N MET A 89 1.17 -17.56 23.49
CA MET A 89 2.35 -17.32 24.32
C MET A 89 2.16 -16.11 25.25
N PHE A 90 1.62 -14.99 24.74
CA PHE A 90 1.30 -13.80 25.52
C PHE A 90 0.31 -14.09 26.66
N SER A 91 -0.79 -14.79 26.37
CA SER A 91 -1.84 -15.15 27.33
C SER A 91 -1.34 -16.09 28.43
N LYS A 92 -0.46 -17.04 28.09
CA LYS A 92 0.27 -17.85 29.08
C LYS A 92 1.21 -16.97 29.91
N SER A 93 1.94 -16.07 29.27
CA SER A 93 2.97 -15.26 29.92
C SER A 93 2.44 -14.16 30.85
N MET A 94 1.23 -13.65 30.61
CA MET A 94 0.52 -12.79 31.56
C MET A 94 0.22 -13.47 32.91
N GLN A 95 0.38 -14.80 33.01
CA GLN A 95 0.18 -15.59 34.24
C GLN A 95 1.51 -16.04 34.89
N ASP A 96 2.64 -15.92 34.20
CA ASP A 96 3.95 -16.41 34.65
C ASP A 96 4.96 -15.26 34.77
N LYS A 97 5.42 -15.01 36.00
CA LYS A 97 6.37 -13.94 36.35
C LYS A 97 7.75 -14.10 35.71
N ASN A 98 8.12 -15.31 35.28
CA ASN A 98 9.43 -15.63 34.71
C ASN A 98 9.41 -15.73 33.18
N SER A 99 8.38 -15.17 32.54
CA SER A 99 8.15 -15.26 31.10
C SER A 99 9.24 -14.64 30.23
N ASP A 100 9.63 -15.36 29.17
CA ASP A 100 10.47 -14.82 28.10
C ASP A 100 9.65 -13.93 27.15
N TRP A 101 9.41 -12.70 27.61
CA TRP A 101 8.73 -11.65 26.84
C TRP A 101 9.44 -11.31 25.52
N ASN A 102 10.77 -11.45 25.43
CA ASN A 102 11.53 -11.13 24.21
C ASN A 102 11.18 -12.08 23.07
N LYS A 103 10.97 -13.37 23.36
CA LYS A 103 10.53 -14.34 22.35
C LYS A 103 9.13 -14.03 21.81
N ILE A 104 8.27 -13.41 22.62
CA ILE A 104 6.91 -13.01 22.21
C ILE A 104 6.97 -11.73 21.38
N ASP A 105 7.79 -10.76 21.80
CA ASP A 105 8.11 -9.53 21.08
C ASP A 105 8.55 -9.85 19.64
N LEU A 106 9.53 -10.74 19.47
CA LEU A 106 10.03 -11.18 18.17
C LEU A 106 8.96 -11.83 17.27
N LEU A 107 7.98 -12.54 17.83
CA LEU A 107 6.89 -13.15 17.05
C LEU A 107 5.91 -12.09 16.51
N PHE A 108 5.55 -11.09 17.32
CA PHE A 108 4.71 -9.98 16.85
C PHE A 108 5.47 -9.01 15.93
N GLU A 109 6.77 -8.78 16.15
CA GLU A 109 7.62 -8.09 15.18
C GLU A 109 7.63 -8.82 13.84
N ASP A 110 7.75 -10.15 13.85
CA ASP A 110 7.69 -10.97 12.64
C ASP A 110 6.34 -10.87 11.92
N VAL A 111 5.22 -10.77 12.64
CA VAL A 111 3.89 -10.51 12.02
C VAL A 111 3.92 -9.20 11.24
N VAL A 112 4.39 -8.10 11.85
CA VAL A 112 4.46 -6.78 11.21
C VAL A 112 5.46 -6.76 10.05
N LYS A 113 6.63 -7.40 10.20
CA LYS A 113 7.73 -7.40 9.21
C LYS A 113 7.47 -8.31 8.01
N LYS A 114 6.82 -9.47 8.22
CA LYS A 114 6.59 -10.48 7.17
C LYS A 114 5.24 -10.33 6.48
N TYR A 115 4.25 -9.72 7.14
CA TYR A 115 2.88 -9.61 6.64
C TYR A 115 2.29 -8.19 6.81
N PRO A 116 2.99 -7.10 6.39
CA PRO A 116 2.63 -5.72 6.72
C PRO A 116 1.22 -5.30 6.27
N ASP A 117 0.69 -5.86 5.18
CA ASP A 117 -0.65 -5.57 4.65
C ASP A 117 -1.78 -6.45 5.24
N SER A 118 -1.44 -7.33 6.19
CA SER A 118 -2.39 -8.24 6.83
C SER A 118 -3.20 -7.56 7.94
N SER A 119 -4.34 -8.14 8.27
CA SER A 119 -5.17 -7.74 9.41
C SER A 119 -4.39 -7.87 10.73
N SER A 120 -3.60 -8.93 10.87
CA SER A 120 -2.75 -9.19 12.05
C SER A 120 -1.69 -8.12 12.28
N ALA A 121 -1.05 -7.62 11.21
CA ALA A 121 -0.07 -6.53 11.32
C ALA A 121 -0.69 -5.20 11.77
N LYS A 122 -2.02 -5.04 11.72
CA LYS A 122 -2.72 -3.90 12.33
C LYS A 122 -2.88 -4.04 13.84
N VAL A 123 -3.00 -5.26 14.36
CA VAL A 123 -3.29 -5.56 15.77
C VAL A 123 -1.98 -5.78 16.56
N ALA A 124 -0.98 -6.42 15.95
CA ALA A 124 0.32 -6.72 16.55
C ALA A 124 0.99 -5.53 17.28
N PRO A 125 0.94 -4.26 16.81
CA PRO A 125 1.48 -3.12 17.56
C PRO A 125 0.86 -2.89 18.95
N LEU A 126 -0.40 -3.29 19.17
CA LEU A 126 -1.07 -3.24 20.47
C LEU A 126 -0.47 -4.25 21.46
N PHE A 127 -0.18 -5.46 20.97
CA PHE A 127 0.52 -6.50 21.75
C PHE A 127 1.98 -6.12 22.01
N LEU A 128 2.71 -5.68 20.98
CA LEU A 128 4.09 -5.16 21.11
C LEU A 128 4.15 -4.05 22.16
N ALA A 129 3.17 -3.14 22.19
CA ALA A 129 3.10 -2.11 23.21
C ALA A 129 2.92 -2.68 24.63
N SER A 130 2.08 -3.70 24.81
CA SER A 130 1.93 -4.36 26.11
C SER A 130 3.22 -5.08 26.53
N ILE A 131 3.86 -5.81 25.62
CA ILE A 131 5.10 -6.55 25.84
C ILE A 131 6.25 -5.59 26.19
N GLN A 132 6.43 -4.51 25.42
CA GLN A 132 7.45 -3.50 25.66
C GLN A 132 7.23 -2.74 26.98
N ASN A 133 5.98 -2.56 27.44
CA ASN A 133 5.70 -2.06 28.79
C ASN A 133 6.15 -3.06 29.87
N GLN A 134 5.86 -4.37 29.74
CA GLN A 134 6.36 -5.40 30.68
C GLN A 134 7.89 -5.49 30.69
N LEU A 135 8.53 -5.30 29.53
CA LEU A 135 9.99 -5.23 29.36
C LEU A 135 10.63 -3.91 29.84
N GLY A 136 9.88 -3.01 30.48
CA GLY A 136 10.40 -1.74 31.00
C GLY A 136 10.82 -0.73 29.92
N GLN A 137 10.32 -0.88 28.69
CA GLN A 137 10.68 -0.10 27.50
C GLN A 137 9.48 0.70 26.93
N PRO A 138 8.79 1.53 27.74
CA PRO A 138 7.56 2.21 27.34
C PRO A 138 7.74 3.16 26.14
N GLN A 139 8.94 3.70 25.89
CA GLN A 139 9.19 4.49 24.69
C GLN A 139 9.08 3.65 23.40
N LYS A 140 9.48 2.36 23.43
CA LYS A 140 9.26 1.46 22.29
C LYS A 140 7.77 1.15 22.12
N ALA A 141 7.02 1.01 23.21
CA ALA A 141 5.57 0.86 23.16
C ALA A 141 4.89 2.08 22.50
N VAL A 142 5.27 3.30 22.90
CA VAL A 142 4.80 4.56 22.27
C VAL A 142 5.15 4.60 20.78
N ASN A 143 6.38 4.21 20.39
CA ASN A 143 6.81 4.20 18.99
C ASN A 143 5.97 3.21 18.14
N TRP A 144 5.81 1.97 18.60
CA TRP A 144 4.97 0.96 17.91
C TRP A 144 3.53 1.43 17.74
N LEU A 145 2.96 2.02 18.79
CA LEU A 145 1.59 2.54 18.74
C LEU A 145 1.45 3.73 17.80
N HIS A 146 2.42 4.63 17.71
CA HIS A 146 2.37 5.74 16.76
C HIS A 146 2.52 5.28 15.30
N GLU A 147 3.47 4.38 15.01
CA GLU A 147 3.63 3.82 13.66
C GLU A 147 2.37 3.05 13.20
N GLY A 148 1.81 2.22 14.10
CA GLY A 148 0.58 1.48 13.82
C GLY A 148 -0.64 2.39 13.68
N LEU A 149 -0.76 3.45 14.48
CA LEU A 149 -1.82 4.47 14.39
C LEU A 149 -1.74 5.26 13.08
N GLU A 150 -0.54 5.62 12.63
CA GLU A 150 -0.32 6.34 11.36
C GLU A 150 -0.74 5.46 10.17
N LYS A 151 -0.20 4.23 10.11
CA LYS A 151 -0.53 3.24 9.07
C LYS A 151 -2.01 2.88 9.03
N ASN A 152 -2.69 2.86 10.17
CA ASN A 152 -4.11 2.51 10.29
C ASN A 152 -5.04 3.72 10.45
N SER A 153 -4.56 4.94 10.16
CA SER A 153 -5.30 6.20 10.36
C SER A 153 -6.69 6.27 9.68
N GLY A 154 -6.92 5.48 8.63
CA GLY A 154 -8.23 5.33 7.97
C GLY A 154 -9.13 4.21 8.53
N ASP A 155 -8.61 3.29 9.34
CA ASP A 155 -9.36 2.15 9.88
C ASP A 155 -10.01 2.51 11.22
N THR A 156 -11.17 3.17 11.15
CA THR A 156 -11.88 3.69 12.32
C THR A 156 -12.23 2.64 13.38
N LYS A 157 -12.21 1.34 13.05
CA LYS A 157 -12.48 0.27 14.03
C LYS A 157 -11.34 0.06 15.02
N ILE A 158 -10.09 0.29 14.60
CA ILE A 158 -8.91 -0.01 15.44
C ILE A 158 -8.35 1.23 16.17
N LEU A 159 -8.62 2.45 15.69
CA LEU A 159 -8.14 3.68 16.33
C LEU A 159 -8.45 3.81 17.84
N PRO A 160 -9.63 3.40 18.37
CA PRO A 160 -9.89 3.43 19.81
C PRO A 160 -8.88 2.63 20.63
N PHE A 161 -8.47 1.45 20.14
CA PHE A 161 -7.50 0.58 20.81
C PHE A 161 -6.11 1.21 20.85
N TYR A 162 -5.67 1.83 19.74
CA TYR A 162 -4.41 2.58 19.71
C TYR A 162 -4.37 3.75 20.70
N TYR A 163 -5.47 4.52 20.81
CA TYR A 163 -5.55 5.60 21.79
C TYR A 163 -5.60 5.07 23.23
N GLU A 164 -6.33 3.98 23.50
CA GLU A 164 -6.38 3.37 24.83
C GLU A 164 -5.00 2.83 25.25
N SER A 165 -4.30 2.09 24.38
CA SER A 165 -2.95 1.58 24.65
C SER A 165 -1.91 2.69 24.82
N LEU A 166 -2.01 3.79 24.06
CA LEU A 166 -1.17 4.97 24.29
C LEU A 166 -1.48 5.60 25.65
N GLY A 167 -2.76 5.77 25.99
CA GLY A 167 -3.20 6.32 27.27
C GLY A 167 -2.68 5.50 28.46
N VAL A 168 -2.79 4.17 28.39
CA VAL A 168 -2.24 3.26 29.40
C VAL A 168 -0.72 3.35 29.52
N THR A 169 0.00 3.51 28.40
CA THR A 169 1.47 3.65 28.37
C THR A 169 1.94 5.00 28.92
N PHE A 170 1.20 6.09 28.67
CA PHE A 170 1.46 7.39 29.28
C PHE A 170 1.11 7.38 30.78
N MET A 171 0.03 6.70 31.18
CA MET A 171 -0.35 6.55 32.60
C MET A 171 0.68 5.74 33.40
N SER A 172 1.20 4.62 32.85
CA SER A 172 2.23 3.80 33.51
C SER A 172 3.55 4.57 33.71
N THR A 173 3.86 5.49 32.79
CA THR A 173 5.02 6.39 32.86
C THR A 173 4.76 7.72 33.59
N LYS A 174 3.59 7.87 34.24
CA LYS A 174 3.16 9.10 34.96
C LYS A 174 3.05 10.36 34.09
N GLN A 175 2.98 10.20 32.76
CA GLN A 175 2.74 11.28 31.80
C GLN A 175 1.24 11.58 31.71
N TYR A 176 0.67 12.01 32.84
CA TYR A 176 -0.77 12.06 33.08
C TYR A 176 -1.57 12.92 32.09
N ASP A 177 -1.05 14.08 31.69
CA ASP A 177 -1.70 14.95 30.70
C ASP A 177 -1.82 14.28 29.32
N GLN A 178 -0.78 13.55 28.90
CA GLN A 178 -0.79 12.78 27.66
C GLN A 178 -1.74 11.57 27.76
N ALA A 179 -1.80 10.92 28.93
CA ALA A 179 -2.74 9.83 29.18
C ALA A 179 -4.20 10.32 29.04
N LEU A 180 -4.55 11.40 29.76
CA LEU A 180 -5.86 12.06 29.65
C LEU A 180 -6.16 12.48 28.21
N ALA A 181 -5.19 13.06 27.49
CA ALA A 181 -5.37 13.48 26.11
C ALA A 181 -5.68 12.30 25.15
N MET A 182 -5.17 11.09 25.42
CA MET A 182 -5.50 9.91 24.61
C MET A 182 -6.82 9.25 25.02
N PHE A 183 -7.09 9.07 26.32
CA PHE A 183 -8.40 8.59 26.78
C PHE A 183 -9.55 9.52 26.35
N GLN A 184 -9.30 10.84 26.30
CA GLN A 184 -10.23 11.80 25.73
C GLN A 184 -10.53 11.59 24.23
N LYS A 185 -9.62 10.99 23.45
CA LYS A 185 -9.91 10.61 22.04
C LYS A 185 -10.83 9.40 21.99
N VAL A 186 -10.64 8.41 22.86
CA VAL A 186 -11.48 7.21 22.97
C VAL A 186 -12.93 7.59 23.28
N ILE A 187 -13.19 8.36 24.35
CA ILE A 187 -14.57 8.77 24.72
C ILE A 187 -15.23 9.68 23.67
N LYS A 188 -14.44 10.39 22.85
CA LYS A 188 -14.95 11.23 21.73
C LYS A 188 -15.22 10.41 20.46
N PHE A 189 -14.72 9.18 20.37
CA PHE A 189 -14.78 8.38 19.15
C PHE A 189 -16.23 7.95 18.79
N PRO A 190 -16.61 7.93 17.49
CA PRO A 190 -17.90 7.40 17.06
C PRO A 190 -18.12 5.94 17.48
N GLY A 191 -19.34 5.59 17.89
CA GLY A 191 -19.68 4.23 18.35
C GLY A 191 -19.26 3.89 19.79
N LYS A 192 -18.50 4.76 20.47
CA LYS A 192 -18.15 4.64 21.92
C LYS A 192 -17.41 3.35 22.33
N THR A 193 -16.77 2.67 21.38
CA THR A 193 -15.84 1.56 21.65
C THR A 193 -14.79 1.96 22.68
N LEU A 194 -14.63 1.16 23.75
CA LEU A 194 -13.73 1.40 24.89
C LEU A 194 -14.01 2.67 25.72
N ALA A 195 -15.15 3.35 25.55
CA ALA A 195 -15.44 4.57 26.31
C ALA A 195 -15.54 4.31 27.83
N ASP A 196 -16.03 3.15 28.23
CA ASP A 196 -16.08 2.65 29.60
C ASP A 196 -14.67 2.45 30.20
N ALA A 197 -13.78 1.76 29.49
CA ALA A 197 -12.39 1.58 29.87
C ALA A 197 -11.65 2.93 30.00
N ALA A 198 -11.87 3.84 29.03
CA ALA A 198 -11.30 5.17 29.02
C ALA A 198 -11.81 6.05 30.18
N TYR A 199 -13.11 6.00 30.54
CA TYR A 199 -13.62 6.69 31.72
C TYR A 199 -13.03 6.12 33.02
N TYR A 200 -12.91 4.80 33.14
CA TYR A 200 -12.26 4.15 34.29
C TYR A 200 -10.79 4.55 34.41
N ASN A 201 -10.04 4.61 33.31
CA ASN A 201 -8.65 5.03 33.32
C ASN A 201 -8.47 6.54 33.54
N ILE A 202 -9.37 7.40 33.06
CA ILE A 202 -9.42 8.83 33.45
C ILE A 202 -9.62 8.96 34.97
N GLY A 203 -10.55 8.18 35.54
CA GLY A 203 -10.80 8.14 36.99
C GLY A 203 -9.69 7.53 37.85
N LYS A 204 -8.59 7.06 37.23
CA LYS A 204 -7.35 6.60 37.89
C LYS A 204 -6.18 7.58 37.74
N VAL A 205 -6.35 8.63 36.95
CA VAL A 205 -5.33 9.67 36.72
C VAL A 205 -5.57 10.92 37.58
N TYR A 206 -6.82 11.14 37.99
CA TYR A 206 -7.22 12.09 39.04
C TYR A 206 -7.15 11.47 40.44
#